data_AF-A0A7V3AHM4-F1
#
_entry.id   AF-A0A7V3AHM4-F1
#
_cell.length_a   1.000
_cell.length_b   1.000
_cell.length_c   1.000
_cell.angle_alpha   90.00
_cell.angle_beta   90.00
_cell.angle_gamma   90.00
#
_symmetry.space_group_name_H-M   'P 1'
#
loop_
_entity.id
_entity.type
_entity.pdbx_description
1 polymer ?
#
loop_
_entity_poly.entity_id
_entity_poly.type
_entity_poly.pdbx_seq_one_letter_code
_entity_poly.pdbx_strand_id
1 'polypeptide(L)'
;MLVENFRITPRDDASCNLAWTSLWPNGVSWVFVNGKHAAGPVVTGTAEKMVKIAFALGNVARIEIHDFPDDAVRPDPIQAEPNTRPTLSWNPVEEATRYRIYHRKRGEAAETLIYDKPALQGLDRCEVVCPILLDGRGGVWHFLRVEAVDEYGNESTRQSWTYFVMDLPPVPERVSVTEGVVPGTYDFRLED
;
A
#
# COMPACT_ATOMS: atom_id res chain seq x y z
N MET A 1 -6.57 9.30 -18.58
CA MET A 1 -7.94 8.86 -18.25
C MET A 1 -7.86 7.52 -17.55
N LEU A 2 -8.58 7.34 -16.44
CA LEU A 2 -8.59 6.07 -15.73
C LEU A 2 -9.44 5.04 -16.49
N VAL A 3 -8.91 3.84 -16.68
CA VAL A 3 -9.65 2.71 -17.27
C VAL A 3 -10.47 2.05 -16.17
N GLU A 4 -11.79 2.03 -16.34
CA GLU A 4 -12.73 1.46 -15.36
C GLU A 4 -12.97 -0.04 -15.55
N ASN A 5 -12.75 -0.55 -16.77
CA ASN A 5 -13.02 -1.94 -17.13
C ASN A 5 -11.75 -2.62 -17.66
N PHE A 6 -11.34 -3.69 -17.00
CA PHE A 6 -10.24 -4.54 -17.42
C PHE A 6 -10.52 -5.99 -17.06
N ARG A 7 -9.84 -6.90 -17.74
CA ARG A 7 -9.93 -8.35 -17.54
C ARG A 7 -8.60 -8.86 -16.99
N ILE A 8 -8.67 -9.62 -15.89
CA ILE A 8 -7.55 -10.37 -15.37
C ILE A 8 -7.71 -11.83 -15.78
N THR A 9 -6.67 -12.42 -16.36
CA THR A 9 -6.62 -13.86 -16.69
C THR A 9 -5.39 -14.46 -16.01
N PRO A 10 -5.57 -15.33 -15.00
CA PRO A 10 -4.44 -16.05 -14.39
C PRO A 10 -3.64 -16.80 -15.45
N ARG A 11 -2.31 -16.76 -15.32
CA ARG A 11 -1.40 -17.47 -16.23
C ARG A 11 -0.71 -18.62 -15.52
N ASP A 12 -0.26 -18.35 -14.30
CA ASP A 12 0.38 -19.27 -13.37
C ASP A 12 0.18 -18.74 -11.93
N ASP A 13 0.75 -19.43 -10.93
CA ASP A 13 0.58 -19.11 -9.51
C ASP A 13 1.19 -17.75 -9.09
N ALA A 14 1.96 -17.10 -9.97
CA ALA A 14 2.69 -15.87 -9.67
C ALA A 14 2.39 -14.73 -10.64
N SER A 15 1.57 -14.94 -11.67
CA SER A 15 1.33 -13.93 -12.69
C SER A 15 0.00 -14.07 -13.41
N CYS A 16 -0.49 -12.94 -13.91
CA CYS A 16 -1.69 -12.87 -14.71
C CYS A 16 -1.49 -11.94 -15.92
N ASN A 17 -2.33 -12.14 -16.93
CA ASN A 17 -2.52 -11.18 -18.01
C ASN A 17 -3.59 -10.18 -17.60
N LEU A 18 -3.25 -8.90 -17.64
CA LEU A 18 -4.17 -7.78 -17.49
C LEU A 18 -4.47 -7.24 -18.89
N ALA A 19 -5.73 -7.31 -19.32
CA ALA A 19 -6.18 -6.85 -20.63
C ALA A 19 -7.27 -5.78 -20.50
N TRP A 20 -7.25 -4.78 -21.38
CA TRP A 20 -8.25 -3.72 -21.42
C TRP A 20 -8.36 -3.14 -22.83
N THR A 21 -9.40 -2.34 -23.05
CA THR A 21 -9.60 -1.61 -24.31
C THR A 21 -9.42 -0.13 -24.06
N SER A 22 -8.43 0.46 -24.73
CA SER A 22 -8.14 1.88 -24.68
C SER A 22 -9.06 2.68 -25.59
N LEU A 23 -9.41 3.90 -25.15
CA LEU A 23 -10.08 4.87 -26.02
C LEU A 23 -9.16 5.43 -27.12
N TRP A 24 -7.85 5.32 -26.97
CA TRP A 24 -6.87 5.79 -27.94
C TRP A 24 -6.04 4.62 -28.48
N PRO A 25 -6.36 4.08 -29.68
CA PRO A 25 -5.64 2.95 -30.27
C PRO A 25 -4.12 3.18 -30.40
N ASN A 26 -3.74 4.40 -30.75
CA ASN A 26 -2.33 4.79 -30.87
C ASN A 26 -1.80 5.49 -29.61
N GLY A 27 -2.64 5.60 -28.57
CA GLY A 27 -2.27 6.24 -27.32
C GLY A 27 -1.40 5.34 -26.45
N VAL A 28 -0.95 5.89 -25.33
CA VAL A 28 -0.12 5.18 -24.36
C VAL A 28 -0.93 4.80 -23.13
N SER A 29 -0.50 3.75 -22.43
CA SER A 29 -1.08 3.37 -21.15
C SER A 29 -0.01 3.16 -20.09
N TRP A 30 -0.34 3.51 -18.85
CA TRP A 30 0.50 3.30 -17.67
C TRP A 30 -0.28 2.47 -16.66
N VAL A 31 0.31 1.36 -16.22
CA VAL A 31 -0.27 0.40 -15.29
C VAL A 31 0.45 0.52 -13.95
N PHE A 32 -0.33 0.69 -12.90
CA PHE A 32 0.11 0.71 -11.52
C PHE A 32 -0.54 -0.44 -10.76
N VAL A 33 0.26 -1.14 -9.97
CA VAL A 33 -0.21 -2.19 -9.04
C VAL A 33 0.09 -1.71 -7.64
N ASN A 34 -0.94 -1.59 -6.82
CA ASN A 34 -0.92 -0.96 -5.49
C ASN A 34 -0.30 0.45 -5.50
N GLY A 35 -0.37 1.20 -6.60
CA GLY A 35 0.30 2.49 -6.68
C GLY A 35 1.81 2.43 -6.92
N LYS A 36 2.36 1.25 -7.24
CA LYS A 36 3.70 1.14 -7.84
C LYS A 36 3.58 0.99 -9.34
N HIS A 37 4.45 1.67 -10.10
CA HIS A 37 4.52 1.52 -11.54
C HIS A 37 4.88 0.07 -11.90
N ALA A 38 3.96 -0.62 -12.57
CA ALA A 38 4.08 -2.02 -12.91
C ALA A 38 4.44 -2.22 -14.39
N ALA A 39 3.84 -1.43 -15.29
CA ALA A 39 4.14 -1.45 -16.72
C ALA A 39 3.78 -0.11 -17.37
N GLY A 40 4.52 0.29 -18.40
CA GLY A 40 4.29 1.56 -19.10
C GLY A 40 5.58 2.21 -19.57
N PRO A 41 5.54 3.05 -20.62
CA PRO A 41 4.37 3.31 -21.47
C PRO A 41 4.04 2.10 -22.37
N VAL A 42 2.77 1.71 -22.42
CA VAL A 42 2.28 0.60 -23.27
C VAL A 42 1.68 1.16 -24.55
N VAL A 43 2.31 0.84 -25.67
CA VAL A 43 1.88 1.24 -27.02
C VAL A 43 1.81 0.00 -27.89
N THR A 44 0.62 -0.27 -28.44
CA THR A 44 0.35 -1.45 -29.29
C THR A 44 -0.08 -1.07 -30.71
N GLY A 45 -0.45 0.19 -30.95
CA GLY A 45 -1.08 0.62 -32.21
C GLY A 45 -2.52 0.11 -32.37
N THR A 46 -3.11 -0.45 -31.31
CA THR A 46 -4.47 -0.99 -31.26
C THR A 46 -5.17 -0.57 -29.98
N ALA A 47 -6.51 -0.49 -30.03
CA ALA A 47 -7.32 -0.20 -28.84
C ALA A 47 -7.17 -1.32 -27.79
N GLU A 48 -7.15 -2.58 -28.23
CA GLU A 48 -6.95 -3.71 -27.33
C GLU A 48 -5.49 -3.77 -26.86
N LYS A 49 -5.31 -3.78 -25.54
CA LYS A 49 -4.01 -3.81 -24.87
C LYS A 49 -3.96 -4.92 -23.84
N MET A 50 -2.77 -5.48 -23.65
CA MET A 50 -2.51 -6.51 -22.66
C MET A 50 -1.09 -6.37 -22.11
N VAL A 51 -0.94 -6.51 -20.81
CA VAL A 51 0.36 -6.69 -20.17
C VAL A 51 0.36 -7.85 -19.20
N LYS A 52 1.53 -8.47 -19.01
CA LYS A 52 1.75 -9.41 -17.92
C LYS A 52 2.06 -8.60 -16.66
N ILE A 53 1.38 -8.90 -15.55
CA ILE A 53 1.73 -8.37 -14.22
C ILE A 53 2.03 -9.50 -13.25
N ALA A 54 2.89 -9.22 -12.26
CA ALA A 54 3.07 -10.10 -11.13
C ALA A 54 1.78 -10.16 -10.31
N PHE A 55 1.35 -11.36 -9.97
CA PHE A 55 0.10 -11.64 -9.26
C PHE A 55 0.32 -12.86 -8.35
N ALA A 56 0.93 -12.62 -7.19
CA ALA A 56 0.87 -13.57 -6.09
C ALA A 56 -0.42 -13.31 -5.31
N LEU A 57 -1.27 -14.33 -5.14
CA LEU A 57 -2.51 -14.24 -4.36
C LEU A 57 -2.22 -13.61 -2.99
N GLY A 58 -2.89 -12.49 -2.68
CA GLY A 58 -2.71 -11.72 -1.44
C GLY A 58 -1.85 -10.46 -1.55
N ASN A 59 -1.09 -10.28 -2.64
CA ASN A 59 -0.20 -9.12 -2.81
C ASN A 59 -0.76 -8.02 -3.72
N VAL A 60 -1.80 -8.31 -4.51
CA VAL A 60 -2.40 -7.33 -5.42
C VAL A 60 -3.74 -6.88 -4.85
N ALA A 61 -3.78 -5.65 -4.40
CA ALA A 61 -4.94 -5.05 -3.77
C ALA A 61 -5.64 -4.00 -4.64
N ARG A 62 -4.88 -3.33 -5.52
CA ARG A 62 -5.45 -2.42 -6.52
C ARG A 62 -4.66 -2.44 -7.82
N ILE A 63 -5.38 -2.35 -8.93
CA ILE A 63 -4.84 -2.11 -10.25
C ILE A 63 -5.39 -0.79 -10.75
N GLU A 64 -4.52 0.04 -11.31
CA GLU A 64 -4.85 1.34 -11.87
C GLU A 64 -4.21 1.42 -13.26
N ILE A 65 -5.00 1.77 -14.27
CA ILE A 65 -4.53 1.90 -15.64
C ILE A 65 -4.92 3.31 -16.11
N HIS A 66 -3.93 4.07 -16.53
CA HIS A 66 -4.11 5.39 -17.12
C HIS A 66 -3.84 5.35 -18.60
N ASP A 67 -4.83 5.73 -19.38
CA ASP A 67 -4.71 5.92 -20.81
C ASP A 67 -4.53 7.39 -21.18
N PHE A 68 -3.67 7.67 -22.15
CA PHE A 68 -3.47 9.00 -22.72
C PHE A 68 -3.36 8.92 -24.25
N PRO A 69 -3.72 9.99 -24.97
CA PRO A 69 -3.59 10.03 -26.44
C PRO A 69 -2.13 9.97 -26.93
N ASP A 70 -1.17 10.36 -26.09
CA ASP A 70 0.27 10.36 -26.36
C ASP A 70 1.08 10.22 -25.06
N ASP A 71 2.41 10.17 -25.16
CA ASP A 71 3.36 9.99 -24.05
C ASP A 71 3.84 11.30 -23.42
N ALA A 72 3.22 12.44 -23.75
CA ALA A 72 3.60 13.74 -23.19
C ALA A 72 3.35 13.81 -21.67
N VAL A 73 2.46 12.96 -21.15
CA VAL A 73 2.14 12.86 -19.73
C VAL A 73 2.58 11.50 -19.19
N ARG A 74 3.44 11.55 -18.17
CA ARG A 74 3.67 10.42 -17.26
C ARG A 74 2.83 10.64 -16.01
N PRO A 75 1.77 9.84 -15.79
CA PRO A 75 0.93 9.99 -14.61
C PRO A 75 1.67 9.50 -13.36
N ASP A 76 1.31 10.09 -12.23
CA ASP A 76 1.50 9.49 -10.92
C ASP A 76 0.27 8.61 -10.58
N PRO A 77 0.44 7.54 -9.80
CA PRO A 77 -0.67 6.74 -9.31
C PRO A 77 -1.59 7.58 -8.43
N ILE A 78 -2.92 7.42 -8.58
CA ILE A 78 -3.90 8.17 -7.78
C ILE A 78 -3.96 7.62 -6.35
N GLN A 79 -3.79 6.30 -6.15
CA GLN A 79 -3.78 5.70 -4.82
C GLN A 79 -2.42 5.10 -4.49
N ALA A 80 -1.82 5.56 -3.39
CA ALA A 80 -0.60 5.00 -2.81
C ALA A 80 -0.86 3.60 -2.19
N GLU A 81 0.19 2.79 -2.10
CA GLU A 81 0.17 1.52 -1.36
C GLU A 81 -0.44 1.70 0.03
N PRO A 82 -1.16 0.70 0.57
CA PRO A 82 -1.49 0.67 1.98
C PRO A 82 -0.23 0.88 2.79
N ASN A 83 -0.16 2.01 3.49
CA ASN A 83 1.02 2.40 4.24
C ASN A 83 0.82 2.15 5.74
N THR A 84 0.08 1.09 6.04
CA THR A 84 -0.36 0.68 7.37
C THR A 84 0.77 0.20 8.26
N ARG A 85 1.97 -0.01 7.72
CA ARG A 85 3.20 -0.32 8.49
C ARG A 85 4.37 0.57 8.06
N PRO A 86 4.42 1.84 8.51
CA PRO A 86 5.52 2.71 8.20
C PRO A 86 6.83 2.22 8.82
N THR A 87 7.95 2.53 8.18
CA THR A 87 9.26 2.38 8.79
C THR A 87 9.59 3.64 9.60
N LEU A 88 9.93 3.45 10.88
CA LEU A 88 10.30 4.49 11.82
C LEU A 88 11.81 4.49 11.97
N SER A 89 12.41 5.68 11.99
CA SER A 89 13.86 5.80 12.12
C SER A 89 14.25 6.99 12.97
N TRP A 90 15.24 6.80 13.82
CA TRP A 90 15.75 7.83 14.73
C TRP A 90 17.26 7.71 14.89
N ASN A 91 17.87 8.78 15.42
CA ASN A 91 19.28 8.75 15.77
C ASN A 91 19.45 8.02 17.11
N PRO A 92 20.46 7.16 17.24
CA PRO A 92 20.80 6.57 18.52
C PRO A 92 21.10 7.63 19.59
N VAL A 93 20.70 7.36 20.82
CA VAL A 93 21.01 8.18 22.00
C VAL A 93 22.11 7.49 22.80
N GLU A 94 23.12 8.25 23.20
CA GLU A 94 24.21 7.76 24.06
C GLU A 94 23.64 7.26 25.39
N GLU A 95 24.22 6.20 25.95
CA GLU A 95 23.78 5.55 27.20
C GLU A 95 22.37 4.92 27.18
N ALA A 96 21.67 4.96 26.04
CA ALA A 96 20.40 4.26 25.90
C ALA A 96 20.60 2.75 26.10
N THR A 97 19.82 2.17 27.01
CA THR A 97 19.76 0.71 27.21
C THR A 97 18.57 0.10 26.49
N ARG A 98 17.51 0.89 26.22
CA ARG A 98 16.33 0.48 25.45
C ARG A 98 15.67 1.65 24.75
N TYR A 99 14.85 1.33 23.74
CA TYR A 99 13.94 2.26 23.10
C TYR A 99 12.50 1.81 23.29
N ARG A 100 11.63 2.78 23.55
CA ARG A 100 10.19 2.60 23.62
C ARG A 100 9.49 3.41 22.56
N ILE A 101 8.57 2.80 21.81
CA ILE A 101 7.72 3.49 20.84
C ILE A 101 6.28 3.44 21.31
N TYR A 102 5.68 4.62 21.36
CA TYR A 102 4.28 4.82 21.70
C TYR A 102 3.49 5.24 20.47
N HIS A 103 2.24 4.81 20.42
CA HIS A 103 1.32 5.11 19.33
C HIS A 103 -0.02 5.57 19.87
N ARG A 104 -0.67 6.45 19.09
CA ARG A 104 -2.05 6.88 19.32
C ARG A 104 -2.72 7.20 17.99
N LYS A 105 -3.98 6.79 17.80
CA LYS A 105 -4.79 7.29 16.69
C LYS A 105 -5.25 8.71 16.99
N ARG A 106 -5.20 9.61 15.99
CA ARG A 106 -5.64 11.00 16.18
C ARG A 106 -7.11 11.03 16.62
N GLY A 107 -7.37 11.67 17.75
CA GLY A 107 -8.70 11.73 18.36
C GLY A 107 -8.84 10.84 19.61
N GLU A 108 -7.98 9.84 19.79
CA GLU A 108 -7.90 9.09 21.06
C GLU A 108 -7.12 9.90 22.09
N ALA A 109 -7.37 9.67 23.38
CA ALA A 109 -6.68 10.40 24.46
C ALA A 109 -5.39 9.70 24.92
N ALA A 110 -5.38 8.37 24.93
CA ALA A 110 -4.30 7.57 25.50
C ALA A 110 -3.28 7.12 24.44
N GLU A 111 -2.01 7.09 24.83
CA GLU A 111 -0.96 6.44 24.05
C GLU A 111 -0.79 4.99 24.49
N THR A 112 -0.49 4.12 23.53
CA THR A 112 -0.19 2.70 23.78
C THR A 112 1.28 2.42 23.47
N LEU A 113 1.97 1.71 24.36
CA LEU A 113 3.32 1.21 24.11
C LEU A 113 3.27 0.07 23.09
N ILE A 114 3.88 0.26 21.93
CA ILE A 114 3.86 -0.71 20.82
C ILE A 114 5.23 -1.35 20.55
N TYR A 115 6.30 -0.79 21.11
CA TYR A 115 7.66 -1.31 21.00
C TYR A 115 8.40 -1.06 22.32
N ASP A 116 9.06 -2.07 22.87
CA ASP A 116 10.02 -1.95 23.98
C ASP A 116 11.12 -2.99 23.74
N LYS A 117 12.29 -2.54 23.31
CA LYS A 117 13.43 -3.42 23.00
C LYS A 117 14.75 -2.78 23.42
N PRO A 118 15.77 -3.61 23.74
CA PRO A 118 17.10 -3.12 24.04
C PRO A 118 17.68 -2.27 22.91
N ALA A 119 18.47 -1.26 23.29
CA ALA A 119 19.24 -0.47 22.35
C ALA A 119 20.39 -1.31 21.79
N LEU A 120 20.53 -1.29 20.47
CA LEU A 120 21.66 -1.93 19.80
C LEU A 120 22.83 -0.94 19.76
N GLN A 121 24.01 -1.42 20.13
CA GLN A 121 25.23 -0.61 20.19
C GLN A 121 25.87 -0.48 18.81
N GLY A 122 26.57 0.64 18.57
CA GLY A 122 27.37 0.85 17.36
C GLY A 122 26.57 1.07 16.08
N LEU A 123 25.29 1.45 16.18
CA LEU A 123 24.49 1.86 15.03
C LEU A 123 24.72 3.35 14.75
N ASP A 124 24.75 3.73 13.47
CA ASP A 124 24.68 5.14 13.05
C ASP A 124 23.23 5.64 13.00
N ARG A 125 22.28 4.71 12.83
CA ARG A 125 20.85 4.99 12.72
C ARG A 125 20.04 3.79 13.23
N CYS A 126 19.02 4.08 14.03
CA CYS A 126 18.04 3.08 14.44
C CYS A 126 16.88 3.07 13.46
N GLU A 127 16.39 1.88 13.13
CA GLU A 127 15.27 1.69 12.20
C GLU A 127 14.41 0.51 12.63
N VAL A 128 13.09 0.67 12.58
CA VAL A 128 12.13 -0.41 12.84
C VAL A 128 10.90 -0.25 11.96
N VAL A 129 10.43 -1.35 11.37
CA VAL A 129 9.10 -1.41 10.76
C VAL A 129 8.05 -1.36 11.88
N CYS A 130 7.02 -0.53 11.75
CA CYS A 130 5.98 -0.37 12.76
C CYS A 130 5.45 -1.76 13.20
N PRO A 131 5.54 -2.10 14.50
CA PRO A 131 5.25 -3.45 14.98
C PRO A 131 3.76 -3.80 14.89
N ILE A 132 2.89 -2.80 14.90
CA ILE A 132 1.44 -2.96 14.73
C ILE A 132 0.99 -2.51 13.35
N LEU A 133 -0.16 -3.04 12.91
CA LEU A 133 -0.87 -2.53 11.74
C LEU A 133 -1.62 -1.26 12.16
N LEU A 134 -1.37 -0.15 11.48
CA LEU A 134 -2.12 1.09 11.68
C LEU A 134 -3.41 1.05 10.86
N ASP A 135 -4.53 1.41 11.47
CA ASP A 135 -5.80 1.55 10.77
C ASP A 135 -5.77 2.74 9.82
N GLY A 136 -5.96 2.51 8.52
CA GLY A 136 -6.01 3.57 7.51
C GLY A 136 -7.36 3.73 6.84
N ARG A 137 -8.43 3.10 7.34
CA ARG A 137 -9.72 3.09 6.66
C ARG A 137 -10.26 4.52 6.53
N GLY A 138 -10.49 4.95 5.29
CA GLY A 138 -10.98 6.31 5.00
C GLY A 138 -9.94 7.42 5.22
N GLY A 139 -8.66 7.06 5.41
CA GLY A 139 -7.58 8.02 5.64
C GLY A 139 -7.54 8.48 7.10
N VAL A 140 -6.57 7.96 7.86
CA VAL A 140 -6.49 8.19 9.31
C VAL A 140 -5.14 8.78 9.67
N TRP A 141 -5.15 9.78 10.55
CA TRP A 141 -3.93 10.32 11.13
C TRP A 141 -3.51 9.56 12.40
N HIS A 142 -2.24 9.21 12.48
CA HIS A 142 -1.61 8.59 13.63
C HIS A 142 -0.49 9.44 14.18
N PHE A 143 -0.29 9.36 15.49
CA PHE A 143 0.85 9.92 16.19
C PHE A 143 1.72 8.77 16.70
N LEU A 144 3.02 8.86 16.42
CA LEU A 144 4.02 7.96 16.97
C LEU A 144 5.11 8.77 17.66
N ARG A 145 5.66 8.25 18.74
CA ARG A 145 6.85 8.83 19.37
C ARG A 145 7.79 7.76 19.88
N VAL A 146 9.08 8.06 19.87
CA VAL A 146 10.12 7.24 20.47
C VAL A 146 10.77 7.99 21.63
N GLU A 147 11.15 7.24 22.64
CA GLU A 147 12.03 7.68 23.71
C GLU A 147 13.12 6.63 23.97
N ALA A 148 14.30 7.10 24.36
CA ALA A 148 15.36 6.26 24.90
C ALA A 148 15.21 6.19 26.42
N VAL A 149 15.59 5.05 26.99
CA VAL A 149 15.65 4.87 28.45
C VAL A 149 17.05 4.36 28.82
N ASP A 150 17.67 4.99 29.80
CA ASP A 150 19.00 4.61 30.32
C ASP A 150 18.90 3.43 31.33
N GLU A 151 20.03 3.07 31.95
CA GLU A 151 20.08 1.98 32.95
C GLU A 151 19.31 2.31 34.25
N TYR A 152 19.18 3.60 34.56
CA TYR A 152 18.51 4.11 35.76
C TYR A 152 17.01 4.35 35.56
N GLY A 153 16.51 4.16 34.33
CA GLY A 153 15.11 4.38 33.98
C GLY A 153 14.77 5.81 33.59
N ASN A 154 15.76 6.68 33.37
CA ASN A 154 15.52 8.04 32.91
C ASN A 154 15.14 8.05 31.42
N GLU A 155 14.17 8.90 31.07
CA GLU A 155 13.68 9.06 29.70
C GLU A 155 14.40 10.21 28.99
N SER A 156 14.73 10.01 27.71
CA SER A 156 15.24 11.09 26.86
C SER A 156 14.15 12.10 26.47
N THR A 157 14.57 13.20 25.83
CA THR A 157 13.62 14.00 25.05
C THR A 157 13.01 13.13 23.94
N ARG A 158 11.71 13.29 23.71
CA ARG A 158 10.92 12.48 22.78
C ARG A 158 11.08 12.98 21.35
N GLN A 159 11.31 12.08 20.39
CA GLN A 159 11.13 12.34 18.97
C GLN A 159 9.76 11.83 18.54
N SER A 160 9.04 12.57 17.70
CA SER A 160 7.69 12.20 17.28
C SER A 160 7.43 12.40 15.79
N TRP A 161 6.42 11.69 15.30
CA TRP A 161 5.95 11.71 13.92
C TRP A 161 4.43 11.79 13.90
N THR A 162 3.92 12.53 12.93
CA THR A 162 2.51 12.47 12.54
C THR A 162 2.45 11.79 11.17
N TYR A 163 1.67 10.72 11.07
CA TYR A 163 1.65 9.86 9.91
C TYR A 163 0.22 9.68 9.40
N PHE A 164 0.00 9.96 8.11
CA PHE A 164 -1.29 9.70 7.46
C PHE A 164 -1.29 8.30 6.89
N VAL A 165 -2.25 7.48 7.32
CA VAL A 165 -2.39 6.10 6.89
C VAL A 165 -3.61 5.98 5.99
N MET A 166 -3.42 5.37 4.83
CA MET A 166 -4.49 4.83 4.01
C MET A 166 -4.40 3.31 4.00
N ASP A 167 -5.52 2.66 4.25
CA ASP A 167 -5.68 1.22 4.12
C ASP A 167 -6.60 0.91 2.94
N LEU A 168 -6.62 -0.35 2.54
CA LEU A 168 -7.57 -0.85 1.57
C LEU A 168 -9.00 -0.72 2.10
N PRO A 169 -10.00 -0.50 1.22
CA PRO A 169 -11.38 -0.67 1.62
C PRO A 169 -11.60 -2.10 2.15
N PRO A 170 -12.52 -2.29 3.10
CA PRO A 170 -12.86 -3.64 3.55
C PRO A 170 -13.33 -4.49 2.37
N VAL A 171 -13.00 -5.79 2.41
CA VAL A 171 -13.64 -6.77 1.53
C VAL A 171 -15.15 -6.67 1.78
N PRO A 172 -15.99 -6.57 0.73
CA PRO A 172 -17.43 -6.51 0.92
C PRO A 172 -17.90 -7.76 1.66
N GLU A 173 -18.65 -7.59 2.74
CA GLU A 173 -19.08 -8.70 3.60
C GLU A 173 -20.11 -9.62 2.92
N ARG A 174 -20.74 -9.15 1.85
CA ARG A 174 -21.75 -9.87 1.07
C ARG A 174 -21.43 -9.80 -0.41
N VAL A 175 -20.50 -10.64 -0.83
CA VAL A 175 -20.29 -10.93 -2.26
C VAL A 175 -20.92 -12.29 -2.55
N SER A 176 -21.94 -12.33 -3.41
CA SER A 176 -22.35 -13.59 -4.03
C SER A 176 -21.58 -13.81 -5.32
N VAL A 177 -21.12 -15.05 -5.49
CA VAL A 177 -20.43 -15.53 -6.69
C VAL A 177 -21.28 -16.64 -7.28
N THR A 178 -21.76 -16.46 -8.50
CA THR A 178 -22.50 -17.47 -9.26
C THR A 178 -21.74 -17.84 -10.52
N GLU A 179 -21.97 -19.04 -11.05
CA GLU A 179 -21.46 -19.37 -12.39
C GLU A 179 -22.08 -18.41 -13.42
N GLY A 180 -21.23 -17.80 -14.24
CA GLY A 180 -21.66 -16.96 -15.33
C GLY A 180 -22.20 -17.80 -16.49
N VAL A 181 -22.91 -17.15 -17.40
CA VAL A 181 -23.59 -17.81 -18.55
C VAL A 181 -22.59 -18.49 -19.50
N VAL A 182 -21.32 -18.10 -19.46
CA VAL A 182 -20.25 -18.69 -20.28
C VAL A 182 -19.39 -19.63 -19.43
N PRO A 183 -19.06 -20.86 -19.90
CA PRO A 183 -18.20 -21.77 -19.16
C PRO A 183 -16.87 -21.12 -18.72
N GLY A 184 -16.56 -21.24 -17.42
CA GLY A 184 -15.36 -20.64 -16.81
C GLY A 184 -15.47 -19.16 -16.47
N THR A 185 -16.67 -18.56 -16.59
CA THR A 185 -16.95 -17.21 -16.08
C THR A 185 -17.71 -17.28 -14.75
N TYR A 186 -17.55 -16.24 -13.93
CA TYR A 186 -18.27 -16.07 -12.67
C TYR A 186 -18.90 -14.68 -12.63
N ASP A 187 -20.14 -14.59 -12.18
CA ASP A 187 -20.84 -13.35 -11.91
C ASP A 187 -20.70 -12.99 -10.43
N PHE A 188 -20.29 -11.76 -10.14
CA PHE A 188 -20.13 -11.24 -8.79
C PHE A 188 -21.22 -10.20 -8.52
N ARG A 189 -21.89 -10.30 -7.38
CA ARG A 189 -22.85 -9.29 -6.91
C ARG A 189 -22.53 -8.86 -5.49
N LEU A 190 -22.64 -7.57 -5.25
CA LEU A 190 -22.70 -7.01 -3.91
C LEU A 190 -24.15 -7.14 -3.44
N GLU A 191 -24.39 -7.84 -2.34
CA GLU A 191 -25.72 -7.90 -1.73
C GLU A 191 -25.84 -6.79 -0.69
N ASP A 192 -26.97 -6.08 -0.71
CA ASP A 192 -27.31 -5.05 0.29
C ASP A 192 -27.59 -5.67 1.68
#